data_AF-A0AAE3IVE9-F1
#
_entry.id   AF-A0AAE3IVE9-F1
#
_cell.length_a   1.000
_cell.length_b   1.000
_cell.length_c   1.000
_cell.angle_alpha   90.00
_cell.angle_beta   90.00
_cell.angle_gamma   90.00
#
_symmetry.space_group_name_H-M   'P 1'
#
loop_
_entity.id
_entity.type
_entity.pdbx_description
1 polymer ?
#
loop_
_entity_poly.entity_id
_entity_poly.type
_entity_poly.pdbx_seq_one_letter_code
_entity_poly.pdbx_strand_id
1 'polypeptide(L)' 'MLEKLNSLKGKKVEILLKEGRPIRCIPKQYLEEEYESYLVELFEESAGFQKGTLMELEEEQIKEIRPF' A
#
# COMPACT_ATOMS: atom_id res chain seq x y z
N MET A 1 -9.98 2.50 -4.90
CA MET A 1 -8.50 2.39 -4.95
C MET A 1 -8.02 1.04 -4.43
N LEU A 2 -8.62 0.51 -3.36
CA LEU A 2 -8.24 -0.77 -2.77
C LEU A 2 -8.42 -1.96 -3.73
N GLU A 3 -9.46 -1.95 -4.58
CA GLU A 3 -9.63 -2.94 -5.65
C GLU A 3 -8.43 -3.00 -6.61
N LYS A 4 -7.82 -1.85 -6.92
CA LYS A 4 -6.62 -1.77 -7.76
C LYS A 4 -5.43 -2.42 -7.06
N LEU A 5 -5.24 -2.19 -5.76
CA LEU A 5 -4.22 -2.92 -4.97
C LEU A 5 -4.48 -4.42 -5.00
N ASN A 6 -5.75 -4.84 -4.88
CA ASN A 6 -6.10 -6.25 -4.93
C ASN A 6 -5.73 -6.91 -6.27
N SER A 7 -5.99 -6.23 -7.39
CA SER A 7 -5.56 -6.71 -8.72
C SER A 7 -4.04 -6.77 -8.91
N LEU A 8 -3.29 -6.04 -8.09
CA LEU A 8 -1.84 -5.97 -8.09
C LEU A 8 -1.20 -6.77 -6.94
N LYS A 9 -1.99 -7.61 -6.24
CA LYS A 9 -1.51 -8.46 -5.15
C LYS A 9 -0.27 -9.27 -5.55
N GLY A 10 0.74 -9.23 -4.68
CA GLY A 10 2.03 -9.90 -4.89
C GLY A 10 2.98 -9.22 -5.89
N LYS A 11 2.58 -8.13 -6.55
CA LYS A 11 3.44 -7.36 -7.46
C LYS A 11 4.05 -6.16 -6.75
N LYS A 12 5.17 -5.66 -7.27
CA LYS A 12 5.74 -4.39 -6.82
C LYS A 12 4.86 -3.24 -7.32
N VAL A 13 4.53 -2.33 -6.42
CA VAL A 13 3.76 -1.14 -6.74
C VAL A 13 4.35 0.06 -6.02
N GLU A 14 4.13 1.23 -6.59
CA GLU A 14 4.37 2.51 -5.95
C GLU A 14 3.01 3.14 -5.61
N ILE A 15 2.80 3.47 -4.34
CA ILE A 15 1.58 4.12 -3.84
C ILE A 15 1.91 5.54 -3.45
N LEU A 16 1.27 6.52 -4.09
CA LEU A 16 1.33 7.90 -3.67
C LEU A 16 0.27 8.14 -2.58
N LEU A 17 0.71 8.49 -1.38
CA LEU A 17 -0.17 8.85 -0.26
C LEU A 17 -0.67 10.30 -0.42
N LYS A 18 -1.87 10.60 0.09
CA LYS A 18 -2.42 11.97 0.03
C LYS A 18 -1.61 12.97 0.86
N GLU A 19 -1.11 12.55 2.01
CA GLU A 19 -0.41 13.41 2.97
C GLU A 19 1.11 13.45 2.80
N GLY A 20 1.69 12.71 1.86
CA GLY A 20 3.12 12.48 1.88
C GLY A 20 3.77 11.96 0.61
N ARG A 21 4.93 11.34 0.81
CA ARG A 21 5.79 10.80 -0.25
C ARG A 21 5.27 9.43 -0.73
N PRO A 22 5.60 9.04 -1.97
CA PRO A 22 5.28 7.71 -2.44
C PRO A 22 5.99 6.64 -1.60
N ILE A 23 5.30 5.53 -1.38
CA ILE A 23 5.86 4.32 -0.78
C ILE A 23 5.92 3.23 -1.84
N ARG A 24 6.92 2.36 -1.72
CA ARG A 24 7.13 1.23 -2.61
C ARG A 24 6.89 -0.05 -1.84
N CYS A 25 5.86 -0.78 -2.24
CA CYS A 25 5.34 -1.90 -1.49
C CYS A 25 4.85 -3.04 -2.38
N ILE A 26 4.56 -4.17 -1.74
CA ILE A 26 3.94 -5.34 -2.34
C ILE A 26 2.60 -5.54 -1.63
N PRO A 27 1.44 -5.46 -2.34
CA PRO A 27 0.15 -5.67 -1.70
C PRO A 27 0.01 -7.13 -1.28
N LYS A 28 -0.45 -7.37 -0.05
CA LYS A 28 -0.58 -8.71 0.54
C LYS A 28 -2.03 -9.14 0.73
N GLN A 29 -2.85 -8.36 1.42
CA GLN A 29 -4.17 -8.81 1.85
C GLN A 29 -5.16 -7.66 1.96
N TYR A 30 -6.39 -7.90 1.51
CA TYR A 30 -7.54 -7.04 1.76
C TYR A 30 -8.14 -7.37 3.13
N LEU A 31 -8.53 -6.35 3.89
CA LEU A 31 -9.12 -6.47 5.22
C LEU A 31 -10.52 -5.83 5.18
N GLU A 32 -11.53 -6.58 5.62
CA GLU A 32 -12.95 -6.18 5.68
C GLU A 32 -13.45 -6.19 7.14
N GLU A 33 -12.67 -5.61 8.06
CA GLU A 33 -13.02 -5.59 9.49
C GLU A 33 -13.93 -4.39 9.82
N GLU A 34 -13.53 -3.50 10.73
CA GLU A 34 -14.30 -2.31 11.10
C GLU A 34 -14.37 -1.27 9.97
N TYR A 35 -13.40 -1.31 9.05
CA TYR A 35 -13.31 -0.51 7.84
C TYR A 35 -12.57 -1.29 6.74
N GLU A 36 -12.74 -0.86 5.49
CA GLU A 36 -12.04 -1.46 4.35
C GLU A 36 -10.61 -0.92 4.25
N SER A 37 -9.64 -1.81 4.30
CA SER A 37 -8.22 -1.46 4.19
C SER A 37 -7.41 -2.53 3.45
N TYR A 38 -6.16 -2.20 3.13
CA TYR A 38 -5.24 -3.13 2.49
C TYR A 38 -3.90 -3.20 3.23
N LEU A 39 -3.46 -4.41 3.54
CA LEU A 39 -2.14 -4.67 4.09
C LEU A 39 -1.10 -4.75 2.97
N VAL A 40 -0.10 -3.89 3.05
CA VAL A 40 1.03 -3.83 2.10
C VAL A 40 2.34 -4.05 2.84
N GLU A 41 3.31 -4.68 2.18
CA GLU A 41 4.67 -4.85 2.71
C GLU A 41 5.63 -3.91 2.00
N LEU A 42 6.34 -3.07 2.72
CA LEU A 42 7.36 -2.20 2.13
C LEU A 42 8.51 -3.04 1.59
N PHE A 43 8.85 -2.90 0.31
CA PHE A 43 10.00 -3.64 -0.26
C PHE A 43 11.28 -2.80 -0.34
N GLU A 44 11.19 -1.50 -0.04
CA GLU A 44 12.28 -0.54 0.13
C GLU A 44 12.04 0.29 1.38
N GLU A 45 13.12 0.87 1.93
CA GLU A 45 13.01 1.82 3.04
C GLU A 45 12.28 3.09 2.57
N SER A 46 11.24 3.51 3.27
CA SER A 46 10.49 4.72 2.95
C SER A 46 9.80 5.29 4.19
N ALA A 47 9.70 6.62 4.24
CA ALA A 47 9.00 7.36 5.30
C ALA A 47 9.39 6.96 6.75
N GLY A 48 10.65 6.54 6.96
CA GLY A 48 11.15 6.10 8.27
C GLY A 48 10.82 4.66 8.64
N PHE A 49 10.19 3.91 7.74
CA PHE A 49 9.89 2.49 7.89
C PHE A 49 10.91 1.64 7.16
N GLN A 50 11.25 0.50 7.77
CA GLN A 50 12.20 -0.45 7.21
C GLN A 50 11.56 -1.29 6.09
N LYS A 51 12.42 -1.83 5.22
CA LYS A 51 12.03 -2.88 4.29
C LYS A 51 11.50 -4.10 5.06
N GLY A 52 10.40 -4.66 4.60
CA GLY A 52 9.70 -5.80 5.21
C GLY A 52 8.62 -5.38 6.21
N THR A 53 8.51 -4.09 6.55
CA THR A 53 7.43 -3.59 7.41
C THR A 53 6.09 -3.77 6.73
N LEU A 54 5.13 -4.34 7.47
CA LEU A 54 3.73 -4.38 7.09
C LEU A 54 3.04 -3.07 7.49
N MET A 55 2.36 -2.46 6.55
CA MET A 55 1.62 -1.21 6.72
C MET A 55 0.20 -1.41 6.22
N GLU A 56 -0.76 -0.95 7.01
CA GLU A 56 -2.17 -0.92 6.63
C GLU A 56 -2.49 0.41 5.94
N LEU A 57 -3.26 0.34 4.86
CA LEU A 57 -3.67 1.51 4.08
C LEU A 57 -5.17 1.51 3.86
N GLU A 58 -5.79 2.59 4.27
CA GLU A 58 -7.17 2.91 3.97
C GLU A 58 -7.29 3.57 2.58
N GLU A 59 -8.43 3.42 1.92
CA GLU A 59 -8.71 4.08 0.64
C GLU A 59 -8.49 5.59 0.73
N GLU A 60 -8.87 6.20 1.85
CA GLU A 60 -8.80 7.64 2.07
C GLU A 60 -7.35 8.17 2.09
N GLN A 61 -6.36 7.33 2.41
CA GLN A 61 -4.95 7.71 2.44
C GLN A 61 -4.29 7.65 1.07
N ILE A 62 -4.89 6.92 0.11
CA ILE A 62 -4.30 6.64 -1.20
C ILE A 62 -4.72 7.71 -2.21
N LYS A 63 -3.72 8.35 -2.83
CA LYS A 63 -3.93 9.28 -3.94
C LYS A 63 -3.83 8.59 -5.29
N GLU A 64 -2.82 7.74 -5.48
CA GLU A 64 -2.56 7.07 -6.76
C GLU A 64 -1.79 5.77 -6.53
N ILE A 65 -1.99 4.78 -7.42
CA ILE A 65 -1.25 3.51 -7.42
C ILE A 65 -0.65 3.31 -8.81
N ARG A 66 0.65 3.06 -8.88
CA ARG A 66 1.40 2.81 -10.13
C ARG A 66 2.08 1.43 -10.07
N PRO A 67 2.02 0.64 -11.15
CA PRO A 67 2.88 -0.54 -11.28
C PRO A 67 4.36 -0.11 -11.26
N PHE A 68 5.21 -0.93 -10.64
CA PHE A 68 6.65 -0.70 -10.52
C PHE A 68 7.45 -1.87 -11.08
#